data_AF-A0A1E5HCX8-F1
#
_entry.id   AF-A0A1E5HCX8-F1
#
_cell.length_a   1.000
_cell.length_b   1.000
_cell.length_c   1.000
_cell.angle_alpha   90.00
_cell.angle_beta   90.00
_cell.angle_gamma   90.00
#
_symmetry.space_group_name_H-M   'P 1'
#
loop_
_entity.id
_entity.type
_entity.pdbx_description
1 polymer ?
#
loop_
_entity_poly.entity_id
_entity_poly.type
_entity_poly.pdbx_seq_one_letter_code
_entity_poly.pdbx_strand_id
1 'polypeptide(L)'
;MNNCNRCGKEVKKEAKFCPACGQSQITESGVTKSGETVLEKSVQLQQNLNEQLKTNQTVQQLKKESKNYFRWLNAQIKEENAVQIKTIPIFGVVNFLLLIVLNSIAISRSVAEIRYSKEIVLLLSAYFFVFILLFFLIMNKLLKKDVSFLTAFGWLFSPASLTVYVSLFSVLIAFLVTNSFQIVAGLFFLSALIVSLSFTDNIWKREGALGRFSLTLLLLLFSFIVLSFSCLLLGDSQLITIVLFNLFG
;
A
#
# COMPACT_ATOMS: atom_id res chain seq x y z
N MET A 1 -0.05 -24.56 71.01
CA MET A 1 -0.54 -24.38 69.62
C MET A 1 -1.29 -23.06 69.50
N ASN A 2 -1.51 -22.56 68.28
CA ASN A 2 -2.40 -21.43 67.98
C ASN A 2 -3.44 -21.90 66.95
N ASN A 3 -4.64 -21.31 66.95
CA ASN A 3 -5.65 -21.61 65.93
C ASN A 3 -5.49 -20.68 64.73
N CYS A 4 -5.73 -21.21 63.53
CA CYS A 4 -5.72 -20.41 62.31
C CYS A 4 -6.87 -19.38 62.33
N ASN A 5 -6.55 -18.12 62.10
CA ASN A 5 -7.52 -17.01 62.12
C ASN A 5 -8.63 -17.11 61.06
N ARG A 6 -8.47 -17.98 60.04
CA ARG A 6 -9.42 -18.13 58.93
C ARG A 6 -10.22 -19.44 58.97
N CYS A 7 -9.63 -20.54 59.41
CA CYS A 7 -10.29 -21.87 59.35
C CYS A 7 -10.40 -22.56 60.71
N GLY A 8 -9.91 -21.95 61.79
CA GLY A 8 -10.07 -22.44 63.16
C GLY A 8 -9.28 -23.71 63.51
N LYS A 9 -8.60 -24.35 62.55
CA LYS A 9 -7.77 -25.55 62.80
C LYS A 9 -6.50 -25.19 63.57
N GLU A 10 -6.05 -26.10 64.42
CA GLU A 10 -4.82 -25.96 65.19
C GLU A 10 -3.59 -25.92 64.29
N VAL A 11 -2.70 -24.96 64.55
CA VAL A 11 -1.45 -24.76 63.85
C VAL A 11 -0.30 -24.60 64.87
N LYS A 12 0.90 -25.07 64.50
CA LYS A 12 2.12 -24.87 65.30
C LYS A 12 2.39 -23.36 65.48
N LYS A 13 2.83 -22.96 66.67
CA LYS A 13 3.00 -21.54 67.09
C LYS A 13 3.93 -20.72 66.18
N GLU A 14 4.78 -21.37 65.38
CA GLU A 14 5.76 -20.73 64.49
C GLU A 14 5.48 -20.96 62.98
N ALA A 15 4.34 -21.54 62.63
CA ALA A 15 4.03 -21.79 61.22
C ALA A 15 3.64 -20.49 60.51
N LYS A 16 4.42 -20.11 59.48
CA LYS A 16 4.16 -18.92 58.65
C LYS A 16 2.85 -19.03 57.85
N PHE A 17 2.42 -20.24 57.51
CA PHE A 17 1.21 -20.51 56.74
C PHE A 17 0.42 -21.68 57.35
N CYS A 18 -0.92 -21.60 57.29
CA CYS A 18 -1.78 -22.72 57.70
C CYS A 18 -1.73 -23.83 56.63
N PRO A 19 -1.33 -25.07 56.96
CA PRO A 19 -1.24 -26.15 55.98
C PRO A 19 -2.59 -26.62 55.46
N ALA A 20 -3.70 -26.31 56.16
CA ALA A 20 -5.04 -26.70 55.75
C ALA A 20 -5.71 -25.73 54.77
N CYS A 21 -5.34 -24.45 54.78
CA CYS A 21 -6.01 -23.42 53.95
C CYS A 21 -5.07 -22.42 53.27
N GLY A 22 -3.75 -22.56 53.44
CA GLY A 22 -2.72 -21.73 52.81
C GLY A 22 -2.61 -20.29 53.34
N GLN A 23 -3.39 -19.90 54.35
CA GLN A 23 -3.42 -18.52 54.85
C GLN A 23 -2.17 -18.18 55.67
N SER A 24 -1.53 -17.05 55.38
CA SER A 24 -0.43 -16.50 56.18
C SER A 24 -0.90 -16.16 57.60
N GLN A 25 -0.14 -16.57 58.61
CA GLN A 25 -0.41 -16.31 60.04
C GLN A 25 0.49 -15.22 60.63
N ILE A 26 1.29 -14.55 59.79
CA ILE A 26 2.16 -13.45 60.22
C ILE A 26 1.28 -12.22 60.45
N THR A 27 1.12 -11.80 61.70
CA THR A 27 0.45 -10.54 62.04
C THR A 27 1.52 -9.45 62.13
N GLU A 28 1.39 -8.43 61.30
CA GLU A 28 2.35 -7.34 61.14
C GLU A 28 2.54 -6.54 62.44
N SER A 29 3.79 -6.36 62.85
CA SER A 29 4.21 -5.22 63.66
C SER A 29 5.31 -4.51 62.88
N GLY A 30 5.01 -3.31 62.37
CA GLY A 30 6.00 -2.45 61.72
C GLY A 30 5.51 -1.77 60.45
N VAL A 31 4.58 -0.83 60.57
CA VAL A 31 4.33 0.20 59.54
C VAL A 31 5.51 1.16 59.54
N THR A 32 6.33 1.21 58.47
CA THR A 32 6.75 2.46 57.80
C THR A 32 7.59 2.19 56.54
N LYS A 33 7.29 2.95 55.46
CA LYS A 33 8.03 3.12 54.19
C LYS A 33 7.80 2.07 53.08
N SER A 34 6.68 2.16 52.36
CA SER A 34 6.55 1.65 50.98
C SER A 34 5.36 2.29 50.24
N GLY A 35 5.41 3.60 50.03
CA GLY A 35 4.38 4.36 49.31
C GLY A 35 4.75 4.79 47.89
N GLU A 36 6.04 5.09 47.64
CA GLU A 36 6.48 5.67 46.36
C GLU A 36 6.74 4.62 45.26
N THR A 37 7.23 3.43 45.61
CA THR A 37 7.62 2.39 44.63
C THR A 37 6.43 1.62 44.02
N VAL A 38 5.26 1.63 44.66
CA VAL A 38 4.05 0.95 44.13
C VAL A 38 3.33 1.82 43.10
N LEU A 39 3.32 3.14 43.29
CA LEU A 39 2.67 4.07 42.38
C LEU A 39 3.41 4.15 41.05
N GLU A 40 4.73 4.29 41.07
CA GLU A 40 5.56 4.38 39.84
C GLU A 40 5.53 3.09 39.00
N LYS A 41 5.56 1.92 39.65
CA LYS A 41 5.48 0.62 38.98
C LYS A 41 4.09 0.33 38.40
N SER A 42 3.02 0.81 39.05
CA SER A 42 1.66 0.70 38.51
C SER A 42 1.44 1.62 37.29
N VAL A 43 2.02 2.83 37.31
CA VAL A 43 1.97 3.77 36.19
C VAL A 43 2.79 3.26 34.99
N GLN A 44 3.99 2.72 35.21
CA GLN A 44 4.79 2.10 34.14
C GLN A 44 4.17 0.83 33.56
N LEU A 45 3.53 0.00 34.38
CA LEU A 45 2.83 -1.20 33.90
C LEU A 45 1.60 -0.80 33.08
N GLN A 46 0.85 0.20 33.52
CA GLN A 46 -0.34 0.69 32.82
C GLN A 46 0.01 1.44 31.53
N GLN A 47 1.15 2.15 31.49
CA GLN A 47 1.68 2.74 30.26
C GLN A 47 2.12 1.66 29.25
N ASN A 48 2.89 0.65 29.69
CA ASN A 48 3.27 -0.47 28.83
C ASN A 48 2.06 -1.27 28.33
N LEU A 49 1.06 -1.49 29.18
CA LEU A 49 -0.16 -2.20 28.79
C LEU A 49 -0.98 -1.39 27.79
N ASN A 50 -1.13 -0.08 27.99
CA ASN A 50 -1.82 0.82 27.06
C ASN A 50 -1.08 0.94 25.72
N GLU A 51 0.25 0.96 25.74
CA GLU A 51 1.09 1.00 24.53
C GLU A 51 1.00 -0.32 23.75
N GLN A 52 1.00 -1.46 24.44
CA GLN A 52 0.75 -2.77 23.82
C GLN A 52 -0.69 -2.91 23.31
N LEU A 53 -1.70 -2.40 24.02
CA LEU A 53 -3.10 -2.44 23.57
C LEU A 53 -3.30 -1.58 22.32
N LYS A 54 -2.75 -0.37 22.32
CA LYS A 54 -2.79 0.57 21.20
C LYS A 54 -2.06 0.03 19.97
N THR A 55 -0.91 -0.62 20.18
CA THR A 55 -0.16 -1.32 19.14
C THR A 55 -0.98 -2.47 18.56
N ASN A 56 -1.62 -3.30 19.39
CA ASN A 56 -2.46 -4.40 18.93
C ASN A 56 -3.69 -3.92 18.14
N GLN A 57 -4.39 -2.88 18.61
CA GLN A 57 -5.53 -2.29 17.90
C GLN A 57 -5.11 -1.70 16.55
N THR A 58 -3.96 -1.00 16.51
CA THR A 58 -3.42 -0.39 15.28
C THR A 58 -3.02 -1.46 14.27
N VAL A 59 -2.36 -2.54 14.71
CA VAL A 59 -2.00 -3.68 13.84
C VAL A 59 -3.25 -4.39 13.31
N GLN A 60 -4.27 -4.58 14.15
CA GLN A 60 -5.54 -5.17 13.72
C GLN A 60 -6.27 -4.28 12.70
N GLN A 61 -6.27 -2.96 12.90
CA GLN A 61 -6.86 -2.01 11.96
C GLN A 61 -6.10 -2.02 10.62
N LEU A 62 -4.77 -1.96 10.64
CA LEU A 62 -3.94 -2.06 9.43
C LEU A 62 -4.15 -3.37 8.68
N LYS A 63 -4.28 -4.49 9.41
CA LYS A 63 -4.59 -5.80 8.83
C LYS A 63 -5.97 -5.84 8.17
N LYS A 64 -6.95 -5.15 8.76
CA LYS A 64 -8.30 -5.03 8.19
C LYS A 64 -8.27 -4.18 6.92
N GLU A 65 -7.62 -3.02 6.95
CA GLU A 65 -7.52 -2.11 5.80
C GLU A 65 -6.74 -2.73 4.64
N SER A 66 -5.63 -3.42 4.90
CA SER A 66 -4.88 -4.12 3.85
C SER A 66 -5.71 -5.24 3.22
N LYS A 67 -6.42 -6.04 4.04
CA LYS A 67 -7.32 -7.09 3.54
C LYS A 67 -8.46 -6.49 2.70
N ASN A 68 -9.00 -5.34 3.10
CA ASN A 68 -10.02 -4.63 2.34
C ASN A 68 -9.49 -4.16 0.99
N TYR A 69 -8.28 -3.58 0.97
CA TYR A 69 -7.63 -3.14 -0.26
C TYR A 69 -7.39 -4.31 -1.22
N PHE A 70 -6.79 -5.43 -0.79
CA PHE A 70 -6.53 -6.57 -1.69
C PHE A 70 -7.82 -7.25 -2.16
N ARG A 71 -8.86 -7.28 -1.32
CA ARG A 71 -10.19 -7.76 -1.74
C ARG A 71 -10.76 -6.86 -2.83
N TRP A 72 -10.69 -5.54 -2.65
CA TRP A 72 -11.12 -4.58 -3.65
C TRP A 72 -10.31 -4.70 -4.95
N LEU A 73 -8.98 -4.79 -4.85
CA LEU A 73 -8.08 -4.95 -6.00
C LEU A 73 -8.46 -6.17 -6.85
N ASN A 74 -8.72 -7.30 -6.19
CA ASN A 74 -9.12 -8.54 -6.86
C ASN A 74 -10.52 -8.46 -7.45
N ALA A 75 -11.45 -7.78 -6.78
CA ALA A 75 -12.80 -7.59 -7.30
C ALA A 75 -12.79 -6.77 -8.60
N GLN A 76 -11.94 -5.74 -8.70
CA GLN A 76 -11.83 -4.93 -9.92
C GLN A 76 -11.26 -5.69 -11.11
N ILE A 77 -10.40 -6.69 -10.88
CA ILE A 77 -9.81 -7.49 -11.97
C ILE A 77 -10.79 -8.54 -12.48
N LYS A 78 -11.65 -9.07 -11.60
CA LYS A 78 -12.61 -10.13 -11.96
C LYS A 78 -13.92 -9.61 -12.54
N GLU A 79 -14.07 -8.30 -12.69
CA GLU A 79 -15.34 -7.65 -13.07
C GLU A 79 -16.53 -8.19 -12.26
N GLU A 80 -16.32 -8.53 -10.99
CA GLU A 80 -17.38 -8.98 -10.10
C GLU A 80 -18.30 -7.79 -9.83
N ASN A 81 -19.41 -7.73 -10.56
CA ASN A 81 -20.45 -6.74 -10.36
C ASN A 81 -20.92 -6.78 -8.90
N ALA A 82 -20.71 -5.67 -8.19
CA ALA A 82 -21.43 -5.31 -6.98
C ALA A 82 -21.23 -6.20 -5.74
N VAL A 83 -19.99 -6.33 -5.25
CA VAL A 83 -19.85 -6.02 -3.82
C VAL A 83 -19.81 -4.51 -3.75
N GLN A 84 -20.79 -3.90 -3.08
CA GLN A 84 -20.79 -2.49 -2.68
C GLN A 84 -19.65 -2.19 -1.71
N ILE A 85 -18.41 -2.57 -2.04
CA ILE A 85 -17.23 -1.93 -1.51
C ILE A 85 -17.32 -0.54 -2.11
N LYS A 86 -17.99 0.36 -1.39
CA LYS A 86 -17.99 1.80 -1.65
C LYS A 86 -16.59 2.13 -2.13
N THR A 87 -16.45 2.45 -3.42
CA THR A 87 -15.15 2.64 -4.06
C THR A 87 -14.49 3.76 -3.30
N ILE A 88 -13.62 3.40 -2.35
CA ILE A 88 -12.96 4.40 -1.52
C ILE A 88 -11.94 5.01 -2.48
N PRO A 89 -12.08 6.28 -2.88
CA PRO A 89 -11.21 6.85 -3.91
C PRO A 89 -9.72 6.77 -3.52
N ILE A 90 -9.46 6.65 -2.21
CA ILE A 90 -8.13 6.41 -1.64
C ILE A 90 -7.46 5.13 -2.16
N PHE A 91 -8.19 4.06 -2.50
CA PHE A 91 -7.58 2.85 -3.03
C PHE A 91 -6.96 3.06 -4.41
N GLY A 92 -7.51 3.99 -5.21
CA GLY A 92 -6.86 4.45 -6.44
C GLY A 92 -5.52 5.15 -6.18
N VAL A 93 -5.43 5.93 -5.09
CA VAL A 93 -4.16 6.54 -4.65
C VAL A 93 -3.17 5.45 -4.20
N VAL A 94 -3.63 4.44 -3.48
CA VAL A 94 -2.79 3.30 -3.07
C VAL A 94 -2.26 2.55 -4.30
N ASN A 95 -3.10 2.28 -5.31
CA ASN A 95 -2.66 1.69 -6.58
C ASN A 95 -1.57 2.54 -7.24
N PHE A 96 -1.77 3.85 -7.34
CA PHE A 96 -0.79 4.79 -7.89
C PHE A 96 0.55 4.74 -7.14
N LEU A 97 0.53 4.75 -5.80
CA LEU A 97 1.75 4.69 -4.99
C LEU A 97 2.48 3.36 -5.18
N LEU A 98 1.75 2.24 -5.17
CA LEU A 98 2.32 0.93 -5.41
C LEU A 98 2.92 0.81 -6.82
N LEU A 99 2.23 1.38 -7.82
CA LEU A 99 2.71 1.41 -9.20
C LEU A 99 4.05 2.13 -9.31
N ILE A 100 4.21 3.29 -8.66
CA ILE A 100 5.48 4.02 -8.64
C ILE A 100 6.55 3.19 -7.93
N VAL A 101 6.29 2.79 -6.68
CA VAL A 101 7.31 2.12 -5.85
C VAL A 101 7.79 0.81 -6.48
N LEU A 102 6.86 -0.05 -6.94
CA LEU A 102 7.20 -1.35 -7.50
C LEU A 102 7.96 -1.22 -8.82
N ASN A 103 7.52 -0.36 -9.75
CA ASN A 103 8.23 -0.19 -11.02
C ASN A 103 9.59 0.48 -10.81
N SER A 104 9.70 1.46 -9.91
CA SER A 104 10.98 2.08 -9.61
C SER A 104 11.97 1.08 -9.03
N ILE A 105 11.55 0.19 -8.13
CA ILE A 105 12.40 -0.88 -7.59
C ILE A 105 12.82 -1.85 -8.70
N ALA A 106 11.87 -2.30 -9.53
CA ALA A 106 12.14 -3.23 -10.61
C ALA A 106 13.17 -2.67 -11.61
N ILE A 107 12.97 -1.44 -12.08
CA ILE A 107 13.86 -0.76 -13.03
C ILE A 107 15.22 -0.49 -12.38
N SER A 108 15.25 0.06 -11.15
CA SER A 108 16.52 0.35 -10.46
C SER A 108 17.36 -0.91 -10.28
N ARG A 109 16.73 -2.05 -10.01
CA ARG A 109 17.42 -3.33 -9.86
C ARG A 109 17.94 -3.87 -11.19
N SER A 110 17.17 -3.71 -12.27
CA SER A 110 17.47 -4.31 -13.58
C SER A 110 18.52 -3.53 -14.39
N VAL A 111 18.65 -2.23 -14.17
CA VAL A 111 19.66 -1.36 -14.80
C VAL A 111 21.07 -1.59 -14.22
N ALA A 112 21.21 -2.36 -13.12
CA ALA A 112 22.47 -2.65 -12.41
C ALA A 112 23.27 -1.43 -11.90
N GLU A 113 22.91 -0.21 -12.29
CA GLU A 113 23.48 1.03 -11.79
C GLU A 113 22.61 1.65 -10.69
N ILE A 114 23.02 1.43 -9.43
CA ILE A 114 22.37 1.95 -8.21
C ILE A 114 22.26 3.49 -8.21
N ARG A 115 23.07 4.16 -9.04
CA ARG A 115 23.20 5.62 -9.10
C ARG A 115 21.91 6.34 -9.53
N TYR A 116 21.03 5.71 -10.30
CA TYR A 116 19.82 6.35 -10.85
C TYR A 116 18.53 6.09 -10.05
N SER A 117 18.61 5.44 -8.88
CA SER A 117 17.42 5.00 -8.15
C SER A 117 16.47 6.14 -7.76
N LYS A 118 17.00 7.34 -7.44
CA LYS A 118 16.18 8.50 -7.06
C LYS A 118 15.57 9.17 -8.28
N GLU A 119 16.34 9.29 -9.35
CA GLU A 119 15.97 9.89 -10.62
C GLU A 119 14.84 9.08 -11.29
N ILE A 120 14.92 7.74 -11.23
CA ILE A 120 13.89 6.83 -11.73
C ILE A 120 12.58 7.04 -10.96
N VAL A 121 12.61 7.09 -9.62
CA VAL A 121 11.41 7.35 -8.80
C VAL A 121 10.79 8.70 -9.17
N LEU A 122 11.61 9.74 -9.28
CA LEU A 122 11.16 11.09 -9.61
C LEU A 122 10.50 11.11 -11.01
N LEU A 123 11.16 10.52 -12.01
CA LEU A 123 10.67 10.45 -13.39
C LEU A 123 9.33 9.73 -13.48
N LEU A 124 9.22 8.54 -12.87
CA LEU A 124 7.97 7.76 -12.88
C LEU A 124 6.86 8.50 -12.13
N SER A 125 7.17 9.12 -11.00
CA SER A 125 6.19 9.90 -10.25
C SER A 125 5.67 11.07 -11.08
N ALA A 126 6.55 11.82 -11.75
CA ALA A 126 6.20 12.95 -12.59
C ALA A 126 5.34 12.51 -13.78
N TYR A 127 5.69 11.39 -14.42
CA TYR A 127 4.91 10.82 -15.52
C TYR A 127 3.46 10.53 -15.12
N PHE A 128 3.26 9.69 -14.11
CA PHE A 128 1.90 9.32 -13.69
C PHE A 128 1.15 10.51 -13.07
N PHE A 129 1.86 11.45 -12.44
CA PHE A 129 1.27 12.67 -11.90
C PHE A 129 0.76 13.62 -12.99
N VAL A 130 1.53 13.85 -14.05
CA VAL A 130 1.08 14.61 -15.22
C VAL A 130 -0.14 13.93 -15.86
N PHE A 131 -0.13 12.60 -15.92
CA PHE A 131 -1.23 11.83 -16.50
C PHE A 131 -2.55 11.99 -15.73
N ILE A 132 -2.52 11.92 -14.39
CA ILE A 132 -3.72 12.16 -13.56
C ILE A 132 -4.16 13.62 -13.61
N LEU A 133 -3.23 14.58 -13.69
CA LEU A 133 -3.57 16.00 -13.86
C LEU A 133 -4.29 16.25 -15.19
N LEU A 134 -3.79 15.67 -16.28
CA LEU A 134 -4.44 15.74 -17.58
C LEU A 134 -5.84 15.11 -17.54
N PHE A 135 -5.98 13.94 -16.89
CA PHE A 135 -7.28 13.31 -16.69
C PHE A 135 -8.24 14.24 -15.96
N PHE A 136 -7.84 14.77 -14.81
CA PHE A 136 -8.64 15.69 -14.01
C PHE A 136 -9.07 16.93 -14.79
N LEU A 137 -8.15 17.55 -15.54
CA LEU A 137 -8.46 18.71 -16.37
C LEU A 137 -9.46 18.38 -17.48
N ILE A 138 -9.31 17.24 -18.15
CA ILE A 138 -10.25 16.79 -19.18
C ILE A 138 -11.63 16.52 -18.57
N MET A 139 -11.70 15.86 -17.41
CA MET A 139 -12.95 15.57 -16.72
C MET A 139 -13.71 16.84 -16.32
N ASN A 140 -13.02 17.82 -15.75
CA ASN A 140 -13.66 19.03 -15.24
C ASN A 140 -13.87 20.10 -16.31
N LYS A 141 -12.87 20.38 -17.16
CA LYS A 141 -12.95 21.45 -18.17
C LYS A 141 -13.63 21.02 -19.46
N LEU A 142 -13.27 19.84 -19.99
CA LEU A 142 -13.75 19.39 -21.29
C LEU A 142 -15.09 18.65 -21.18
N LEU A 143 -15.21 17.78 -20.18
CA LEU A 143 -16.40 16.95 -19.96
C LEU A 143 -17.40 17.60 -19.00
N LYS A 144 -17.06 18.72 -18.36
CA LYS A 144 -17.91 19.45 -17.40
C LYS A 144 -18.51 18.55 -16.31
N LYS A 145 -17.79 17.49 -15.92
CA LYS A 145 -18.15 16.66 -14.78
C LYS A 145 -17.52 17.29 -13.55
N ASP A 146 -18.28 17.54 -12.49
CA ASP A 146 -17.73 18.06 -11.23
C ASP A 146 -17.04 16.95 -10.44
N VAL A 147 -15.82 16.59 -10.88
CA VAL A 147 -15.04 15.50 -10.29
C VAL A 147 -13.98 16.08 -9.36
N SER A 148 -13.96 15.61 -8.11
CA SER A 148 -12.88 15.96 -7.17
C SER A 148 -11.56 15.29 -7.61
N PHE A 149 -10.41 15.88 -7.25
CA PHE A 149 -9.11 15.33 -7.61
C PHE A 149 -8.91 13.91 -7.06
N LEU A 150 -9.38 13.64 -5.84
CA LEU A 150 -9.31 12.30 -5.25
C LEU A 150 -10.23 11.30 -5.98
N THR A 151 -11.41 11.75 -6.42
CA THR A 151 -12.30 10.92 -7.24
C THR A 151 -11.67 10.58 -8.58
N ALA A 152 -10.93 11.52 -9.19
CA ALA A 152 -10.21 11.29 -10.43
C ALA A 152 -9.16 10.17 -10.29
N PHE A 153 -8.44 10.11 -9.16
CA PHE A 153 -7.56 8.97 -8.85
C PHE A 153 -8.31 7.66 -8.80
N GLY A 154 -9.43 7.63 -8.07
CA GLY A 154 -10.29 6.46 -7.99
C GLY A 154 -10.71 5.98 -9.37
N TRP A 155 -11.21 6.88 -10.23
CA TRP A 155 -11.70 6.51 -11.56
C TRP A 155 -10.60 6.06 -12.51
N LEU A 156 -9.40 6.65 -12.42
CA LEU A 156 -8.30 6.32 -13.31
C LEU A 156 -7.56 5.04 -12.90
N PHE A 157 -7.29 4.84 -11.61
CA PHE A 157 -6.47 3.73 -11.13
C PHE A 157 -7.27 2.52 -10.65
N SER A 158 -8.59 2.65 -10.48
CA SER A 158 -9.45 1.51 -10.16
C SER A 158 -9.51 0.47 -11.29
N PRO A 159 -9.78 0.83 -12.56
CA PRO A 159 -9.78 -0.13 -13.67
C PRO A 159 -8.36 -0.62 -13.98
N ALA A 160 -7.34 0.19 -13.68
CA ALA A 160 -5.94 -0.18 -13.82
C ALA A 160 -5.40 -1.05 -12.67
N SER A 161 -6.26 -1.72 -11.89
CA SER A 161 -5.85 -2.56 -10.75
C SER A 161 -4.90 -3.71 -11.15
N LEU A 162 -5.03 -4.24 -12.36
CA LEU A 162 -4.13 -5.27 -12.90
C LEU A 162 -2.65 -4.82 -12.91
N THR A 163 -2.39 -3.52 -13.04
CA THR A 163 -1.02 -2.97 -13.08
C THR A 163 -0.23 -3.22 -11.81
N VAL A 164 -0.89 -3.35 -10.65
CA VAL A 164 -0.22 -3.68 -9.38
C VAL A 164 0.41 -5.06 -9.46
N TYR A 165 -0.29 -6.05 -10.04
CA TYR A 165 0.23 -7.39 -10.23
C TYR A 165 1.33 -7.45 -11.30
N VAL A 166 1.15 -6.73 -12.41
CA VAL A 166 2.19 -6.60 -13.45
C VAL A 166 3.47 -6.00 -12.87
N SER A 167 3.35 -4.98 -12.02
CA SER A 167 4.49 -4.32 -11.37
C SER A 167 5.15 -5.22 -10.33
N LEU A 168 4.37 -5.96 -9.55
CA LEU A 168 4.89 -6.95 -8.60
C LEU A 168 5.65 -8.07 -9.33
N PHE A 169 5.09 -8.56 -10.44
CA PHE A 169 5.75 -9.55 -11.29
C PHE A 169 7.04 -8.99 -11.90
N SER A 170 7.06 -7.72 -12.30
CA SER A 170 8.25 -7.03 -12.78
C SER A 170 9.35 -7.00 -11.72
N VAL A 171 9.01 -6.72 -10.45
CA VAL A 171 9.97 -6.83 -9.33
C VAL A 171 10.52 -8.25 -9.21
N LEU A 172 9.66 -9.28 -9.25
CA LEU A 172 10.14 -10.67 -9.18
C LEU A 172 11.14 -10.98 -10.30
N ILE A 173 10.80 -10.65 -11.55
CA ILE A 173 11.70 -10.85 -12.69
C ILE A 173 13.02 -10.08 -12.52
N ALA A 174 12.97 -8.85 -12.01
CA ALA A 174 14.16 -8.04 -11.77
C ALA A 174 15.16 -8.70 -10.80
N PHE A 175 14.68 -9.51 -9.85
CA PHE A 175 15.51 -10.24 -8.90
C PHE A 175 15.89 -11.66 -9.35
N LEU A 176 15.03 -12.35 -10.10
CA LEU A 176 15.25 -13.74 -10.51
C LEU A 176 16.12 -13.87 -11.76
N VAL A 177 16.01 -12.93 -12.71
CA VAL A 177 16.64 -13.04 -14.02
C VAL A 177 17.80 -12.05 -14.13
N THR A 178 18.99 -12.55 -14.48
CA THR A 178 20.16 -11.72 -14.78
C THR A 178 19.95 -11.04 -16.14
N ASN A 179 20.30 -9.75 -16.27
CA ASN A 179 20.03 -8.92 -17.46
C ASN A 179 18.53 -8.81 -17.82
N SER A 180 17.69 -8.65 -16.80
CA SER A 180 16.23 -8.56 -16.92
C SER A 180 15.69 -7.21 -17.44
N PHE A 181 16.55 -6.25 -17.78
CA PHE A 181 16.15 -4.87 -18.10
C PHE A 181 15.08 -4.80 -19.20
N GLN A 182 15.26 -5.51 -20.32
CA GLN A 182 14.28 -5.48 -21.43
C GLN A 182 12.90 -6.00 -21.00
N ILE A 183 12.87 -7.07 -20.21
CA ILE A 183 11.62 -7.66 -19.71
C ILE A 183 10.94 -6.71 -18.72
N VAL A 184 11.71 -6.16 -17.79
CA VAL A 184 11.23 -5.20 -16.78
C VAL A 184 10.70 -3.92 -17.44
N ALA A 185 11.40 -3.39 -18.43
CA ALA A 185 10.96 -2.26 -19.23
C ALA A 185 9.66 -2.59 -19.99
N GLY A 186 9.57 -3.77 -20.62
CA GLY A 186 8.36 -4.26 -21.28
C GLY A 186 7.15 -4.33 -20.34
N LEU A 187 7.32 -4.83 -19.11
CA LEU A 187 6.26 -4.90 -18.09
C LEU A 187 5.86 -3.50 -17.59
N PHE A 188 6.80 -2.56 -17.51
CA PHE A 188 6.50 -1.16 -17.24
C PHE A 188 5.65 -0.55 -18.36
N PHE A 189 6.00 -0.78 -19.63
CA PHE A 189 5.20 -0.31 -20.78
C PHE A 189 3.79 -0.90 -20.77
N LEU A 190 3.67 -2.19 -20.46
CA LEU A 190 2.38 -2.84 -20.30
C LEU A 190 1.55 -2.16 -19.20
N SER A 191 2.17 -1.82 -18.06
CA SER A 191 1.49 -1.12 -16.97
C SER A 191 1.02 0.28 -17.39
N ALA A 192 1.87 1.05 -18.07
CA ALA A 192 1.50 2.36 -18.61
C ALA A 192 0.36 2.27 -19.64
N LEU A 193 0.39 1.26 -20.52
CA LEU A 193 -0.66 1.01 -21.50
C LEU A 193 -2.00 0.70 -20.83
N ILE A 194 -2.02 -0.14 -19.79
CA ILE A 194 -3.25 -0.45 -19.04
C ILE A 194 -3.82 0.83 -18.38
N VAL A 195 -2.98 1.71 -17.83
CA VAL A 195 -3.43 3.00 -17.28
C VAL A 195 -4.03 3.89 -18.38
N SER A 196 -3.42 3.91 -19.57
CA SER A 196 -3.95 4.64 -20.73
C SER A 196 -5.27 4.07 -21.27
N LEU A 197 -5.45 2.74 -21.23
CA LEU A 197 -6.73 2.10 -21.56
C LEU A 197 -7.81 2.45 -20.52
N SER A 198 -7.47 2.45 -19.24
CA SER A 198 -8.38 2.87 -18.16
C SER A 198 -8.84 4.32 -18.31
N PHE A 199 -7.93 5.21 -18.71
CA PHE A 199 -8.26 6.60 -19.05
C PHE A 199 -9.26 6.65 -20.21
N THR A 200 -8.99 5.88 -21.25
CA THR A 200 -9.81 5.83 -22.46
C THR A 200 -11.22 5.31 -22.18
N ASP A 201 -11.38 4.23 -21.41
CA ASP A 201 -12.69 3.69 -21.02
C ASP A 201 -13.58 4.75 -20.35
N ASN A 202 -12.98 5.54 -19.45
CA ASN A 202 -13.70 6.61 -18.75
C ASN A 202 -14.19 7.74 -19.68
N ILE A 203 -13.49 7.99 -20.78
CA ILE A 203 -13.88 8.98 -21.80
C ILE A 203 -14.82 8.40 -22.84
N TRP A 204 -14.69 7.12 -23.17
CA TRP A 204 -15.45 6.49 -24.24
C TRP A 204 -16.96 6.42 -23.96
N LYS A 205 -17.36 6.66 -22.70
CA LYS A 205 -18.75 6.82 -22.22
C LYS A 205 -19.42 8.15 -22.64
N ARG A 206 -18.79 9.00 -23.45
CA ARG A 206 -19.38 10.26 -24.01
C ARG A 206 -20.46 9.97 -25.05
N GLU A 207 -21.15 10.98 -25.59
CA GLU A 207 -21.85 10.96 -26.90
C GLU A 207 -21.01 11.68 -27.97
N GLY A 208 -20.86 11.10 -29.17
CA GLY A 208 -20.09 11.65 -30.30
C GLY A 208 -18.81 10.89 -30.64
N ALA A 209 -18.81 10.15 -31.75
CA ALA A 209 -17.73 9.21 -32.11
C ALA A 209 -16.39 9.88 -32.49
N LEU A 210 -16.44 10.98 -33.26
CA LEU A 210 -15.22 11.64 -33.77
C LEU A 210 -14.35 12.24 -32.65
N GLY A 211 -14.99 12.89 -31.68
CA GLY A 211 -14.29 13.49 -30.53
C GLY A 211 -13.68 12.44 -29.61
N ARG A 212 -14.32 11.27 -29.46
CA ARG A 212 -13.77 10.15 -28.68
C ARG A 212 -12.53 9.55 -29.35
N PHE A 213 -12.62 9.32 -30.66
CA PHE A 213 -11.51 8.77 -31.43
C PHE A 213 -10.30 9.70 -31.42
N SER A 214 -10.50 11.00 -31.68
CA SER A 214 -9.41 11.99 -31.66
C SER A 214 -8.76 12.11 -30.28
N LEU A 215 -9.53 12.13 -29.20
CA LEU A 215 -8.98 12.24 -27.84
C LEU A 215 -8.22 10.97 -27.43
N THR A 216 -8.74 9.80 -27.80
CA THR A 216 -8.07 8.51 -27.55
C THR A 216 -6.76 8.40 -28.33
N LEU A 217 -6.77 8.79 -29.61
CA LEU A 217 -5.58 8.80 -30.45
C LEU A 217 -4.52 9.76 -29.89
N LEU A 218 -4.93 10.97 -29.49
CA LEU A 218 -4.04 11.95 -28.87
C LEU A 218 -3.45 11.44 -27.55
N LEU A 219 -4.25 10.71 -26.75
CA LEU A 219 -3.78 10.11 -25.51
C LEU A 219 -2.76 8.99 -25.74
N LEU A 220 -3.03 8.12 -26.71
CA LEU A 220 -2.10 7.06 -27.10
C LEU A 220 -0.80 7.64 -27.66
N LEU A 221 -0.88 8.69 -28.49
CA LEU A 221 0.28 9.44 -28.97
C LEU A 221 1.07 10.07 -27.83
N PHE A 222 0.40 10.75 -26.89
CA PHE A 222 1.06 11.34 -25.73
C PHE A 222 1.72 10.28 -24.86
N SER A 223 1.02 9.18 -24.58
CA SER A 223 1.58 8.04 -23.85
C SER A 223 2.79 7.48 -24.59
N PHE A 224 2.72 7.29 -25.91
CA PHE A 224 3.83 6.80 -26.72
C PHE A 224 5.04 7.75 -26.66
N ILE A 225 4.84 9.05 -26.88
CA ILE A 225 5.91 10.06 -26.84
C ILE A 225 6.63 10.05 -25.49
N VAL A 226 5.88 10.05 -24.38
CA VAL A 226 6.48 10.09 -23.05
C VAL A 226 7.18 8.77 -22.71
N LEU A 227 6.65 7.64 -23.17
CA LEU A 227 7.27 6.33 -23.02
C LEU A 227 8.57 6.21 -23.85
N SER A 228 8.58 6.69 -25.10
CA SER A 228 9.78 6.78 -25.94
C SER A 228 10.82 7.71 -25.33
N PHE A 229 10.41 8.84 -24.76
CA PHE A 229 11.31 9.76 -24.06
C PHE A 229 11.90 9.14 -22.79
N SER A 230 11.11 8.36 -22.04
CA SER A 230 11.59 7.61 -20.88
C SER A 230 12.61 6.55 -21.27
N CYS A 231 12.44 5.88 -22.42
CA CYS A 231 13.45 4.98 -23.01
C CYS A 231 14.75 5.70 -23.36
N LEU A 232 14.67 6.90 -23.97
CA LEU A 232 15.84 7.71 -24.31
C LEU A 232 16.63 8.09 -23.06
N LEU A 233 15.94 8.43 -21.96
CA LEU A 233 16.55 8.80 -20.68
C LEU A 233 17.15 7.62 -19.91
N LEU A 234 16.54 6.43 -19.97
CA LEU A 234 16.97 5.25 -19.21
C LEU A 234 18.16 4.50 -19.83
N GLY A 235 18.61 4.90 -21.02
CA GLY A 235 19.87 4.41 -21.60
C GLY A 235 19.77 3.00 -22.19
N ASP A 236 19.36 2.92 -23.45
CA ASP A 236 20.20 2.44 -24.56
C ASP A 236 19.38 2.62 -25.85
N SER A 237 20.01 3.16 -26.89
CA SER A 237 19.39 3.41 -28.20
C SER A 237 18.80 2.14 -28.84
N GLN A 238 19.21 0.96 -28.36
CA GLN A 238 18.80 -0.35 -28.88
C GLN A 238 17.32 -0.69 -28.63
N LEU A 239 16.71 -0.28 -27.50
CA LEU A 239 15.29 -0.57 -27.25
C LEU A 239 14.37 0.17 -28.23
N ILE A 240 14.71 1.41 -28.56
CA ILE A 240 13.97 2.20 -29.54
C ILE A 240 14.15 1.60 -30.93
N THR A 241 15.36 1.15 -31.28
CA THR A 241 15.61 0.46 -32.55
C THR A 241 14.82 -0.84 -32.65
N ILE A 242 14.75 -1.66 -31.60
CA ILE A 242 13.98 -2.92 -31.59
C ILE A 242 12.47 -2.67 -31.65
N VAL A 243 11.97 -1.66 -30.93
CA VAL A 243 10.54 -1.32 -30.93
C VAL A 243 10.13 -0.70 -32.27
N LEU A 244 10.92 0.22 -32.83
CA LEU A 244 10.66 0.81 -34.14
C LEU A 244 10.82 -0.19 -35.28
N PHE A 245 11.82 -1.10 -35.21
CA PHE A 245 12.02 -2.15 -36.21
C PHE A 245 10.88 -3.17 -36.21
N ASN A 246 10.33 -3.54 -35.06
CA ASN A 246 9.18 -4.47 -35.01
C ASN A 246 7.83 -3.82 -35.31
N LEU A 247 7.71 -2.48 -35.23
CA LEU A 247 6.46 -1.77 -35.53
C LEU A 247 6.41 -1.21 -36.97
N PHE A 248 7.57 -0.96 -37.59
CA PHE A 248 7.67 -0.32 -38.91
C PHE A 248 8.54 -1.08 -39.92
N GLY A 249 9.15 -2.21 -39.55
CA GLY A 249 9.86 -3.13 -40.44
C GLY A 249 9.03 -4.37 -40.73
#